data_AF-A0A7Z0MUZ7-F1
#
_entry.id   AF-A0A7Z0MUZ7-F1
#
_cell.length_a   1.000
_cell.length_b   1.000
_cell.length_c   1.000
_cell.angle_alpha   90.00
_cell.angle_beta   90.00
_cell.angle_gamma   90.00
#
_symmetry.space_group_name_H-M   'P 1'
#
loop_
_entity.id
_entity.type
_entity.pdbx_description
1 polymer ?
#
loop_
_entity_poly.entity_id
_entity_poly.type
_entity_poly.pdbx_seq_one_letter_code
_entity_poly.pdbx_strand_id
1 'polypeptide(L)'
;MQAVQPATTPELDQDQPSWEASVSTWIDGEGDMRPEELDTPYGRQVWDSYHLIGDVMRNPDLAIKPSDFFYARVSKTIDAEPHIVAPGMLRRHRPVRLGLSGLAVAAAVASVVWVALPYMYGSESGQEGSVQVVASAGADNNAMHDYLDAHREIAGVNAVRQASFEVPR
;
A
#
# COMPACT_ATOMS: atom_id res chain seq x y z
N MET A 1 -71.86 17.51 25.71
CA MET A 1 -70.49 17.04 26.01
C MET A 1 -69.94 16.48 24.71
N GLN A 2 -69.22 17.30 23.94
CA GLN A 2 -68.65 16.92 22.65
C GLN A 2 -67.23 16.45 22.90
N ALA A 3 -66.94 15.18 22.64
CA ALA A 3 -65.58 14.65 22.74
C ALA A 3 -64.71 15.31 21.66
N VAL A 4 -63.72 16.09 22.12
CA VAL A 4 -62.64 16.61 21.27
C VAL A 4 -61.75 15.42 20.95
N GLN A 5 -61.78 14.98 19.69
CA GLN A 5 -60.81 14.02 19.16
C GLN A 5 -59.47 14.74 19.02
N PRO A 6 -58.36 14.26 19.62
CA PRO A 6 -57.06 14.83 19.35
C PRO A 6 -56.69 14.56 17.90
N ALA A 7 -56.28 15.61 17.21
CA ALA A 7 -55.74 15.55 15.86
C ALA A 7 -54.55 14.58 15.84
N THR A 8 -54.62 13.57 14.96
CA THR A 8 -53.49 12.75 14.55
C THR A 8 -52.51 13.66 13.81
N THR A 9 -51.46 14.10 14.51
CA THR A 9 -50.27 14.70 13.90
C THR A 9 -49.67 13.66 12.96
N PRO A 10 -49.34 13.99 11.70
CA PRO A 10 -48.62 13.07 10.84
C PRO A 10 -47.24 12.84 11.46
N GLU A 11 -46.99 11.58 11.83
CA GLU A 11 -45.67 11.06 12.17
C GLU A 11 -44.81 11.23 10.90
N LEU A 12 -44.09 12.35 10.83
CA LEU A 12 -43.06 12.54 9.83
C LEU A 12 -41.98 11.49 10.14
N ASP A 13 -41.67 10.63 9.17
CA ASP A 13 -40.47 9.77 9.14
C ASP A 13 -39.21 10.64 9.37
N GLN A 14 -38.92 10.99 10.62
CA GLN A 14 -37.78 11.82 11.03
C GLN A 14 -36.52 10.98 11.33
N ASP A 15 -36.60 9.66 11.17
CA ASP A 15 -35.50 8.75 11.50
C ASP A 15 -34.46 8.61 10.39
N GLN A 16 -34.63 9.29 9.24
CA GLN A 16 -33.57 9.36 8.23
C GLN A 16 -32.69 10.59 8.49
N PRO A 17 -31.37 10.39 8.72
CA PRO A 17 -30.44 11.51 8.85
C PRO A 17 -30.49 12.36 7.58
N SER A 18 -30.38 13.68 7.73
CA SER A 18 -30.24 14.55 6.57
C SER A 18 -29.00 14.15 5.77
N TRP A 19 -29.01 14.42 4.46
CA TRP A 19 -27.90 14.04 3.60
C TRP A 19 -26.56 14.60 4.10
N GLU A 20 -26.54 15.84 4.60
CA GLU A 20 -25.37 16.45 5.22
C GLU A 20 -24.92 15.72 6.50
N ALA A 21 -25.87 15.22 7.30
CA ALA A 21 -25.56 14.41 8.47
C ALA A 21 -24.93 13.06 8.06
N SER A 22 -25.37 12.46 6.95
CA SER A 22 -24.71 11.29 6.36
C SER A 22 -23.27 11.59 5.90
N VAL A 23 -23.02 12.78 5.33
CA VAL A 23 -21.64 13.20 4.98
C VAL A 23 -20.80 13.37 6.25
N SER A 24 -21.35 14.00 7.29
CA SER A 24 -20.65 14.20 8.56
C SER A 24 -20.28 12.87 9.22
N THR A 25 -21.23 11.93 9.33
CA THR A 25 -20.96 10.62 9.91
C THR A 25 -19.94 9.84 9.09
N TRP A 26 -19.96 9.99 7.76
CA TRP A 26 -18.95 9.39 6.89
C TRP A 26 -17.54 10.00 7.09
N ILE A 27 -17.43 11.33 7.22
CA ILE A 27 -16.16 12.02 7.56
C ILE A 27 -15.57 11.51 8.87
N ASP A 28 -16.43 11.29 9.87
CA ASP A 28 -16.02 10.79 11.19
C ASP A 28 -15.73 9.26 11.19
N GLY A 29 -15.98 8.58 10.07
CA GLY A 29 -15.79 7.13 9.92
C GLY A 29 -16.88 6.29 10.58
N GLU A 30 -18.00 6.90 10.95
CA GLU A 30 -19.15 6.27 11.61
C GLU A 30 -20.28 5.91 10.61
N GLY A 31 -20.26 6.51 9.42
CA GLY A 31 -21.28 6.34 8.37
C GLY A 31 -20.82 5.45 7.22
N ASP A 32 -21.79 4.87 6.50
CA ASP A 32 -21.58 4.19 5.22
C ASP A 32 -22.10 5.10 4.09
N MET A 33 -21.19 5.56 3.24
CA MET A 33 -21.50 6.40 2.08
C MET A 33 -20.54 6.01 0.95
N ARG A 34 -21.06 6.00 -0.27
CA ARG A 34 -20.26 5.72 -1.45
C ARG A 34 -19.59 6.99 -1.96
N PRO A 35 -18.29 6.98 -2.33
CA PRO A 35 -17.59 8.17 -2.79
C PRO A 35 -18.25 8.86 -4.00
N GLU A 36 -18.93 8.10 -4.87
CA GLU A 36 -19.62 8.64 -6.04
C GLU A 36 -20.77 9.59 -5.66
N GLU A 37 -21.32 9.46 -4.46
CA GLU A 37 -22.39 10.34 -3.95
C GLU A 37 -21.87 11.74 -3.62
N LEU A 38 -20.57 11.87 -3.37
CA LEU A 38 -19.88 13.15 -3.16
C LEU A 38 -19.40 13.79 -4.47
N ASP A 39 -19.45 13.07 -5.60
CA ASP A 39 -19.02 13.56 -6.92
C ASP A 39 -20.06 14.52 -7.56
N THR A 40 -20.60 15.42 -6.76
CA THR A 40 -21.46 16.52 -7.18
C THR A 40 -20.84 17.85 -6.77
N PRO A 41 -21.14 18.97 -7.46
CA PRO A 41 -20.64 20.28 -7.06
C PRO A 41 -21.02 20.63 -5.62
N TYR A 42 -22.24 20.29 -5.20
CA TYR A 42 -22.71 20.50 -3.82
C TYR A 42 -21.98 19.59 -2.84
N GLY A 43 -21.80 18.31 -3.18
CA GLY A 43 -21.14 17.37 -2.28
C GLY A 43 -19.68 17.69 -2.00
N ARG A 44 -18.94 18.09 -3.03
CA ARG A 44 -17.57 18.63 -2.86
C ARG A 44 -17.55 19.87 -1.98
N GLN A 45 -18.49 20.80 -2.17
CA GLN A 45 -18.57 22.00 -1.35
C GLN A 45 -18.82 21.69 0.14
N VAL A 46 -19.72 20.74 0.43
CA VAL A 46 -20.00 20.31 1.81
C VAL A 46 -18.78 19.61 2.42
N TRP A 47 -18.15 18.71 1.68
CA TRP A 47 -16.90 18.05 2.08
C TRP A 47 -15.80 19.07 2.44
N ASP A 48 -15.56 20.03 1.56
CA ASP A 48 -14.55 21.08 1.76
C ASP A 48 -14.87 21.95 2.98
N SER A 49 -16.14 22.30 3.17
CA SER A 49 -16.58 23.14 4.28
C SER A 49 -16.39 22.44 5.63
N TYR A 50 -16.71 21.15 5.71
CA TYR A 50 -16.57 20.36 6.94
C TYR A 50 -15.11 20.14 7.31
N HIS A 51 -14.24 19.85 6.35
CA HIS A 51 -12.81 19.77 6.60
C HIS A 51 -12.22 21.11 7.03
N LEU A 52 -12.62 22.22 6.39
CA LEU A 52 -12.16 23.56 6.77
C LEU A 52 -12.58 23.92 8.21
N ILE A 53 -13.82 23.61 8.61
CA ILE A 53 -14.26 23.82 10.01
C ILE A 53 -13.36 23.01 10.95
N GLY A 54 -13.12 21.74 10.64
CA GLY A 54 -12.24 20.88 11.43
C GLY A 54 -10.81 21.43 11.53
N ASP A 55 -10.26 21.93 10.44
CA ASP A 55 -8.91 22.49 10.39
C ASP A 55 -8.79 23.76 11.23
N VAL A 56 -9.75 24.69 11.09
CA VAL A 56 -9.83 25.91 11.90
C VAL A 56 -9.95 25.59 13.39
N MET A 57 -10.74 24.57 13.76
CA MET A 57 -10.90 24.13 15.15
C MET A 57 -9.61 23.53 15.73
N ARG A 58 -8.77 22.88 14.92
CA ARG A 58 -7.49 22.32 15.34
C ARG A 58 -6.40 23.39 15.42
N ASN A 59 -6.33 24.26 14.43
CA ASN A 59 -5.40 25.39 14.39
C ASN A 59 -5.94 26.51 13.47
N PRO A 60 -6.13 27.75 13.96
CA PRO A 60 -6.59 28.86 13.12
C PRO A 60 -5.68 29.18 11.93
N ASP A 61 -4.40 28.85 11.99
CA ASP A 61 -3.47 29.05 10.87
C ASP A 61 -3.79 28.14 9.67
N LEU A 62 -4.62 27.10 9.86
CA LEU A 62 -5.09 26.20 8.81
C LEU A 62 -6.38 26.68 8.14
N ALA A 63 -6.84 27.91 8.43
CA ALA A 63 -7.97 28.56 7.76
C ALA A 63 -7.66 28.96 6.29
N ILE A 64 -7.03 28.06 5.54
CA ILE A 64 -6.54 28.29 4.20
C ILE A 64 -7.48 27.59 3.23
N LYS A 65 -8.04 28.35 2.29
CA LYS A 65 -8.77 27.79 1.15
C LYS A 65 -7.83 27.72 -0.06
N PRO A 66 -7.40 26.53 -0.52
CA PRO A 66 -6.58 26.42 -1.71
C PRO A 66 -7.32 26.95 -2.95
N SER A 67 -6.54 27.43 -3.92
CA SER A 67 -7.11 27.91 -5.19
C SER A 67 -7.56 26.75 -6.09
N ASP A 68 -8.56 26.99 -6.93
CA ASP A 68 -9.03 26.00 -7.93
C ASP A 68 -7.91 25.50 -8.83
N PHE A 69 -6.97 26.38 -9.19
CA PHE A 69 -5.80 26.03 -9.99
C PHE A 69 -4.85 25.07 -9.28
N PHE A 70 -4.70 25.20 -7.96
CA PHE A 70 -3.91 24.26 -7.16
C PHE A 70 -4.56 22.88 -7.17
N TYR A 71 -5.87 22.80 -6.92
CA TYR A 71 -6.62 21.54 -6.98
C TYR A 71 -6.50 20.88 -8.36
N ALA A 72 -6.68 21.64 -9.44
CA ALA A 72 -6.55 21.12 -10.80
C ALA A 72 -5.13 20.58 -11.09
N ARG A 73 -4.08 21.23 -10.58
CA ARG A 73 -2.70 20.75 -10.73
C ARG A 73 -2.47 19.44 -9.95
N VAL A 74 -2.94 19.38 -8.71
CA VAL A 74 -2.79 18.18 -7.86
C VAL A 74 -3.54 17.01 -8.48
N SER A 75 -4.82 17.18 -8.83
CA SER A 75 -5.63 16.17 -9.50
C SER A 75 -4.96 15.66 -10.78
N LYS A 76 -4.48 16.56 -11.65
CA LYS A 76 -3.75 16.16 -12.86
C LYS A 76 -2.48 15.37 -12.57
N THR A 77 -1.79 15.69 -11.48
CA THR A 77 -0.55 14.99 -11.10
C THR A 77 -0.87 13.58 -10.61
N ILE A 78 -1.91 13.42 -9.79
CA ILE A 78 -2.42 12.13 -9.31
C ILE A 78 -2.89 11.27 -10.50
N ASP A 79 -3.64 11.84 -11.45
CA ASP A 79 -4.10 11.13 -12.65
C ASP A 79 -2.94 10.65 -13.54
N ALA A 80 -1.78 11.32 -13.46
CA ALA A 80 -0.58 10.98 -14.19
C ALA A 80 0.32 9.99 -13.45
N GLU A 81 0.00 9.64 -12.19
CA GLU A 81 0.76 8.65 -11.45
C GLU A 81 0.58 7.25 -12.08
N PRO A 82 1.68 6.51 -12.31
CA PRO A 82 1.58 5.15 -12.83
C PRO A 82 0.83 4.28 -11.81
N HIS A 83 -0.19 3.57 -12.29
CA HIS A 83 -1.01 2.69 -11.45
C HIS A 83 -0.15 1.51 -10.96
N ILE A 84 0.46 1.63 -9.77
CA ILE A 84 1.20 0.55 -9.11
C ILE A 84 0.16 -0.40 -8.51
N VAL A 85 -0.41 -1.26 -9.35
CA VAL A 85 -1.40 -2.27 -8.94
C VAL A 85 -0.68 -3.41 -8.24
N ALA A 86 -0.48 -3.25 -6.93
CA ALA A 86 0.06 -4.25 -6.02
C ALA A 86 1.47 -4.77 -6.40
N PRO A 87 2.22 -5.37 -5.46
CA PRO A 87 3.29 -6.27 -5.83
C PRO A 87 2.60 -7.44 -6.52
N GLY A 88 2.45 -7.37 -7.85
CA GLY A 88 2.10 -8.52 -8.65
C GLY A 88 3.03 -9.63 -8.21
N MET A 89 2.47 -10.69 -7.60
CA MET A 89 3.24 -11.79 -7.05
C MET A 89 4.20 -12.24 -8.14
N LEU A 90 5.48 -11.84 -8.06
CA LEU A 90 6.51 -12.36 -8.93
C LEU A 90 6.39 -13.87 -8.74
N ARG A 91 5.85 -14.57 -9.74
CA ARG A 91 5.85 -16.02 -9.75
C ARG A 91 7.31 -16.39 -9.64
N ARG A 92 7.71 -16.77 -8.43
CA ARG A 92 9.05 -17.25 -8.11
C ARG A 92 9.21 -18.53 -8.92
N HIS A 93 9.76 -18.42 -10.13
CA HIS A 93 10.17 -19.56 -10.90
C HIS A 93 11.28 -20.26 -10.11
N ARG A 94 10.89 -21.23 -9.28
CA ARG A 94 11.78 -22.27 -8.78
C ARG A 94 11.29 -23.58 -9.37
N PRO A 95 12.06 -24.12 -10.32
CA PRO A 95 12.62 -25.43 -10.05
C PRO A 95 14.00 -25.61 -10.68
N VAL A 96 15.07 -25.32 -9.94
CA VAL A 96 16.38 -25.93 -10.20
C VAL A 96 16.94 -26.44 -8.87
N ARG A 97 16.27 -27.44 -8.30
CA ARG A 97 16.80 -28.23 -7.17
C ARG A 97 16.67 -29.73 -7.38
N LEU A 98 16.60 -30.20 -8.63
CA LEU A 98 16.61 -31.63 -8.94
C LEU A 98 17.90 -32.12 -9.61
N GLY A 99 18.85 -31.24 -9.96
CA GLY A 99 20.12 -31.63 -10.61
C GLY A 99 21.38 -31.55 -9.75
N LEU A 100 21.30 -30.99 -8.53
CA LEU A 100 22.51 -30.66 -7.75
C LEU A 100 23.15 -31.86 -7.04
N SER A 101 22.44 -32.97 -6.85
CA SER A 101 22.97 -34.11 -6.09
C SER A 101 24.16 -34.78 -6.79
N GLY A 102 24.15 -34.84 -8.14
CA GLY A 102 25.27 -35.39 -8.91
C GLY A 102 26.48 -34.46 -8.97
N LEU A 103 26.24 -33.16 -9.16
CA LEU A 103 27.31 -32.15 -9.22
C LEU A 103 28.01 -32.00 -7.86
N ALA A 104 27.26 -32.04 -6.75
CA ALA A 104 27.83 -31.97 -5.41
C ALA A 104 28.77 -33.14 -5.11
N VAL A 105 28.42 -34.36 -5.55
CA VAL A 105 29.29 -35.54 -5.40
C VAL A 105 30.53 -35.39 -6.28
N ALA A 106 30.38 -35.00 -7.55
CA ALA A 106 31.54 -34.78 -8.43
C ALA A 106 32.50 -33.71 -7.89
N ALA A 107 31.97 -32.60 -7.36
CA ALA A 107 32.76 -31.55 -6.72
C ALA A 107 33.47 -32.03 -5.45
N ALA A 108 32.83 -32.88 -4.63
CA ALA A 108 33.45 -33.45 -3.44
C ALA A 108 34.60 -34.42 -3.76
N VAL A 109 34.45 -35.27 -4.77
CA VAL A 109 35.54 -36.18 -5.18
C VAL A 109 36.68 -35.38 -5.82
N ALA A 110 36.36 -34.38 -6.66
CA ALA A 110 37.35 -33.50 -7.26
C ALA A 110 38.15 -32.70 -6.22
N SER A 111 37.52 -32.22 -5.15
CA SER A 111 38.21 -31.48 -4.09
C SER A 111 39.11 -32.38 -3.24
N VAL A 112 38.71 -33.63 -2.95
CA VAL A 112 39.58 -34.61 -2.29
C VAL A 112 40.80 -34.93 -3.16
N VAL A 113 40.60 -35.12 -4.47
CA VAL A 113 41.70 -35.38 -5.41
C VAL A 113 42.62 -34.15 -5.52
N TRP A 114 42.07 -32.94 -5.59
CA TRP A 114 42.85 -31.70 -5.64
C TRP A 114 43.68 -31.47 -4.37
N VAL A 115 43.11 -31.76 -3.19
CA VAL A 115 43.83 -31.64 -1.91
C VAL A 115 44.91 -32.72 -1.79
N ALA A 116 44.67 -33.94 -2.27
CA ALA A 116 45.64 -35.04 -2.18
C ALA A 116 46.77 -34.92 -3.21
N LEU A 117 46.53 -34.29 -4.38
CA LEU A 117 47.51 -34.13 -5.44
C LEU A 117 48.86 -33.50 -5.00
N PRO A 118 48.91 -32.37 -4.26
CA PRO A 118 50.18 -31.75 -3.85
C PRO A 118 50.96 -32.58 -2.81
N TYR A 119 50.31 -33.54 -2.13
CA TYR A 119 51.00 -34.46 -1.23
C TYR A 119 51.57 -35.68 -1.97
N MET A 120 51.02 -36.02 -3.14
CA MET A 120 51.47 -37.14 -3.98
C MET A 120 52.52 -36.72 -5.00
N TYR A 121 52.45 -35.47 -5.49
CA TYR A 121 53.42 -34.85 -6.38
C TYR A 121 53.99 -33.64 -5.64
N GLY A 122 55.19 -33.79 -5.09
CA GLY A 122 55.80 -32.87 -4.14
C GLY A 122 55.55 -31.39 -4.44
N SER A 123 55.19 -30.68 -3.37
CA SER A 123 55.13 -29.24 -3.19
C SER A 123 55.96 -28.40 -4.18
N GLU A 124 55.30 -27.78 -5.15
CA GLU A 124 55.83 -26.62 -5.88
C GLU A 124 54.77 -25.51 -5.97
N SER A 125 55.03 -24.46 -5.18
CA SER A 125 54.68 -23.04 -5.38
C SER A 125 53.23 -22.64 -5.71
N GLY A 126 52.57 -22.08 -4.68
CA GLY A 126 52.05 -20.70 -4.64
C GLY A 126 51.04 -20.21 -5.68
N GLN A 127 49.82 -19.88 -5.22
CA GLN A 127 49.16 -18.61 -5.61
C GLN A 127 47.92 -18.33 -4.73
N GLU A 128 47.91 -17.17 -4.08
CA GLU A 128 46.72 -16.55 -3.50
C GLU A 128 45.80 -16.08 -4.63
N GLY A 129 44.56 -16.56 -4.64
CA GLY A 129 43.51 -16.09 -5.56
C GLY A 129 42.42 -15.39 -4.77
N SER A 130 42.38 -14.06 -4.84
CA SER A 130 41.30 -13.23 -4.30
C SER A 130 39.96 -13.58 -4.96
N VAL A 131 38.98 -13.97 -4.15
CA VAL A 131 37.61 -14.24 -4.60
C VAL A 131 36.89 -12.92 -4.84
N GLN A 132 36.67 -12.55 -6.10
CA GLN A 132 35.83 -11.42 -6.48
C GLN A 132 34.36 -11.86 -6.53
N VAL A 133 33.56 -11.36 -5.60
CA VAL A 133 32.10 -11.56 -5.59
C VAL A 133 31.45 -10.58 -6.57
N VAL A 134 30.93 -11.08 -7.69
CA VAL A 134 30.10 -10.31 -8.62
C VAL A 134 28.66 -10.33 -8.11
N ALA A 135 28.22 -9.26 -7.46
CA ALA A 135 26.81 -8.98 -7.23
C ALA A 135 26.31 -8.06 -8.34
N SER A 136 25.44 -8.56 -9.22
CA SER A 136 24.65 -7.71 -10.10
C SER A 136 23.27 -8.31 -10.35
N ALA A 137 22.29 -7.82 -9.56
CA ALA A 137 20.84 -7.92 -9.77
C ALA A 137 20.08 -6.99 -8.78
N GLY A 138 20.60 -5.78 -8.53
CA GLY A 138 20.15 -4.92 -7.42
C GLY A 138 19.43 -3.62 -7.79
N ALA A 139 19.47 -3.19 -9.05
CA ALA A 139 19.02 -1.83 -9.42
C ALA A 139 17.50 -1.62 -9.27
N ASP A 140 16.67 -2.55 -9.74
CA ASP A 140 15.19 -2.43 -9.65
C ASP A 140 14.67 -2.65 -8.23
N ASN A 141 15.35 -3.47 -7.44
CA ASN A 141 14.94 -3.73 -6.07
C ASN A 141 15.14 -2.49 -5.20
N ASN A 142 16.22 -1.72 -5.41
CA ASN A 142 16.47 -0.53 -4.58
C ASN A 142 15.41 0.56 -4.77
N ALA A 143 14.98 0.83 -6.01
CA ALA A 143 13.92 1.81 -6.27
C ALA A 143 12.58 1.43 -5.63
N MET A 144 12.25 0.12 -5.63
CA MET A 144 11.06 -0.40 -4.94
C MET A 144 11.18 -0.29 -3.42
N HIS A 145 12.35 -0.58 -2.84
CA HIS A 145 12.57 -0.46 -1.40
C HIS A 145 12.52 1.00 -0.95
N ASP A 146 13.14 1.92 -1.69
CA ASP A 146 13.09 3.36 -1.40
C ASP A 146 11.66 3.90 -1.49
N TYR A 147 10.88 3.46 -2.48
CA TYR A 147 9.46 3.80 -2.59
C TYR A 147 8.64 3.26 -1.40
N LEU A 148 8.85 1.99 -1.02
CA LEU A 148 8.14 1.35 0.08
C LEU A 148 8.50 1.96 1.44
N ASP A 149 9.76 2.31 1.66
CA ASP A 149 10.21 2.99 2.89
C ASP A 149 9.63 4.40 2.96
N ALA A 150 9.62 5.15 1.85
CA ALA A 150 8.97 6.46 1.79
C ALA A 150 7.46 6.37 2.05
N HIS A 151 6.77 5.38 1.46
CA HIS A 151 5.34 5.17 1.69
C HIS A 151 5.04 4.75 3.14
N ARG A 152 5.92 3.97 3.76
CA ARG A 152 5.82 3.54 5.16
C ARG A 152 6.00 4.70 6.13
N GLU A 153 6.87 5.66 5.80
CA GLU A 153 7.06 6.88 6.59
C GLU A 153 5.80 7.76 6.56
N ILE A 154 5.14 7.87 5.40
CA ILE A 154 3.95 8.72 5.21
C ILE A 154 2.68 8.10 5.81
N ALA A 155 2.49 6.78 5.70
CA ALA A 155 1.26 6.10 6.13
C ALA A 155 1.17 5.85 7.65
N GLY A 156 2.24 6.14 8.41
CA GLY A 156 2.34 5.82 9.83
C GLY A 156 2.33 4.31 10.11
N VAL A 157 2.55 3.91 11.37
CA VAL A 157 2.44 2.50 11.81
C VAL A 157 0.97 2.10 11.90
N ASN A 158 0.26 2.06 10.77
CA ASN A 158 -1.03 1.42 10.69
C ASN A 158 -0.81 -0.04 10.27
N ALA A 159 -1.13 -0.97 11.18
CA ALA A 159 -1.03 -2.39 10.91
C ALA A 159 -1.89 -2.75 9.70
N VAL A 160 -1.26 -3.25 8.64
CA VAL A 160 -1.93 -3.78 7.45
C VAL A 160 -2.91 -4.87 7.90
N ARG A 161 -4.21 -4.56 7.89
CA ARG A 161 -5.27 -5.51 8.20
C ARG A 161 -5.43 -6.41 6.97
N GLN A 162 -4.86 -7.62 7.02
CA GLN A 162 -5.00 -8.59 5.95
C GLN A 162 -6.48 -9.00 5.82
N ALA A 163 -7.13 -8.61 4.73
CA ALA A 163 -8.42 -9.16 4.33
C ALA A 163 -8.17 -10.32 3.36
N SER A 164 -8.54 -11.55 3.75
CA SER A 164 -8.52 -12.71 2.86
C SER A 164 -9.85 -12.80 2.10
N PHE A 165 -9.81 -12.76 0.78
CA PHE A 165 -10.96 -13.12 -0.05
C PHE A 165 -10.99 -14.63 -0.21
N GLU A 166 -12.07 -15.27 0.23
CA GLU A 166 -12.31 -16.68 -0.02
C GLU A 166 -12.76 -16.85 -1.47
N VAL A 167 -12.02 -17.66 -2.24
CA VAL A 167 -12.36 -17.97 -3.62
C VAL A 167 -13.35 -19.15 -3.60
N PRO A 168 -14.60 -18.98 -4.12
CA PRO A 168 -15.53 -20.09 -4.23
C PRO A 168 -15.03 -21.12 -5.26
N ARG A 169 -15.11 -22.40 -4.92
CA ARG A 169 -14.75 -23.55 -5.78
C ARG A 169 -15.81 -23.82 -6.84
#